data_AF-A0A954Y9K8-F1
#
_entry.id   AF-A0A954Y9K8-F1
#
_cell.length_a   1.000
_cell.length_b   1.000
_cell.length_c   1.000
_cell.angle_alpha   90.00
_cell.angle_beta   90.00
_cell.angle_gamma   90.00
#
_symmetry.space_group_name_H-M   'P 1'
#
loop_
_entity.id
_entity.type
_entity.pdbx_description
1 polymer ?
#
loop_
_entity_poly.entity_id
_entity_poly.type
_entity_poly.pdbx_seq_one_letter_code
_entity_poly.pdbx_strand_id
1 'polypeptide(L)' 'GKRTTKRQNGDRTIFIVDMGRRVGYVGGRSGNRDGRPAAHHVQLVVVGDKFITCYPVIPR' A
#
# COMPACT_ATOMS: atom_id res chain seq x y z
N GLY A 1 -11.67 -1.75 9.21
CA GLY A 1 -11.99 -0.38 9.68
C GLY A 1 -12.36 0.49 8.50
N LYS A 2 -13.02 1.64 8.71
CA LYS A 2 -13.55 2.52 7.63
C LYS A 2 -12.50 3.02 6.62
N ARG A 3 -11.20 2.97 6.96
CA ARG A 3 -10.05 3.43 6.16
C ARG A 3 -9.13 2.29 5.70
N THR A 4 -9.64 1.06 5.65
CA THR A 4 -8.82 -0.11 5.32
C THR A 4 -9.59 -1.04 4.41
N THR A 5 -9.05 -1.28 3.23
CA THR A 5 -9.52 -2.29 2.30
C THR A 5 -8.70 -3.57 2.51
N LYS A 6 -9.37 -4.70 2.69
CA LYS A 6 -8.74 -6.03 2.80
C LYS A 6 -9.03 -6.82 1.53
N ARG A 7 -8.02 -7.42 0.93
CA ARG A 7 -8.14 -8.39 -0.17
C ARG A 7 -7.35 -9.64 0.19
N GLN A 8 -7.91 -10.82 -0.07
CA GLN A 8 -7.22 -12.08 0.17
C GLN A 8 -6.87 -12.70 -1.19
N ASN A 9 -5.63 -13.16 -1.33
CA ASN A 9 -5.12 -13.81 -2.53
C ASN A 9 -4.33 -15.06 -2.11
N GLY A 10 -5.00 -16.21 -2.14
CA GLY A 10 -4.47 -17.46 -1.58
C GLY A 10 -4.20 -17.33 -0.08
N ASP A 11 -2.96 -17.61 0.33
CA ASP A 11 -2.45 -17.49 1.69
C ASP A 11 -2.12 -16.04 2.11
N ARG A 12 -2.02 -15.13 1.14
CA ARG A 12 -1.68 -13.73 1.37
C ARG A 12 -2.92 -12.90 1.65
N THR A 13 -2.85 -12.09 2.69
CA THR A 13 -3.79 -11.00 2.93
C THR A 13 -3.11 -9.67 2.61
N ILE A 14 -3.76 -8.90 1.73
CA ILE A 14 -3.33 -7.57 1.31
C ILE A 14 -4.27 -6.56 1.97
N PHE A 15 -3.68 -5.64 2.74
CA PHE A 15 -4.38 -4.49 3.30
C PHE A 15 -3.93 -3.23 2.55
N ILE A 16 -4.89 -2.45 2.08
CA ILE A 16 -4.65 -1.07 1.63
C ILE A 16 -5.21 -0.17 2.73
N VAL A 17 -4.33 0.57 3.38
CA VAL A 17 -4.67 1.42 4.53
C VAL A 17 -4.52 2.88 4.12
N ASP A 18 -5.60 3.65 4.26
CA ASP A 18 -5.53 5.11 4.21
C ASP A 18 -4.95 5.63 5.52
N MET A 19 -3.80 6.29 5.41
CA MET A 19 -3.03 6.78 6.55
C MET A 19 -3.47 8.18 6.98
N GLY A 20 -4.33 8.85 6.21
CA GLY A 20 -4.84 10.20 6.49
C GLY A 20 -3.77 11.31 6.45
N ARG A 21 -2.55 10.98 6.05
CA ARG A 21 -1.41 11.90 5.91
C ARG A 21 -0.46 11.37 4.85
N ARG A 22 0.40 12.25 4.33
CA ARG A 22 1.48 11.85 3.43
C ARG A 22 2.42 10.87 4.15
N VAL A 23 2.64 9.72 3.54
CA VAL A 23 3.56 8.67 4.05
C VAL A 23 4.79 8.47 3.19
N GLY A 24 4.80 9.03 1.98
CA GLY A 24 5.96 8.98 1.10
C GLY A 24 5.58 9.28 -0.34
N TYR A 25 6.23 8.58 -1.25
CA TYR A 25 6.06 8.73 -2.69
C TYR A 25 5.96 7.36 -3.34
N VAL A 26 5.24 7.26 -4.46
CA VAL A 26 5.27 6.05 -5.28
C VAL A 26 6.57 6.02 -6.07
N GLY A 27 7.38 4.98 -5.83
CA GLY A 27 8.65 4.75 -6.54
C GLY A 27 8.51 3.87 -7.78
N GLY A 28 9.64 3.38 -8.30
CA GLY A 28 9.69 2.54 -9.50
C GLY A 28 9.63 3.33 -10.80
N ARG A 29 9.67 2.63 -11.94
CA ARG A 29 9.73 3.27 -13.28
C ARG A 29 8.51 4.18 -13.52
N SER A 30 7.31 3.72 -13.19
CA SER A 30 6.10 4.54 -13.32
C SER A 30 6.11 5.71 -12.35
N GLY A 31 6.42 5.48 -11.06
CA GLY A 31 6.47 6.54 -10.07
C GLY A 31 7.47 7.64 -10.42
N ASN A 32 8.65 7.28 -10.94
CA ASN A 32 9.63 8.25 -11.43
C ASN A 32 9.15 9.01 -12.67
N ARG A 33 8.49 8.33 -13.62
CA ARG A 33 7.91 8.98 -14.80
C ARG A 33 6.80 9.97 -14.41
N ASP A 34 6.02 9.63 -13.40
CA ASP A 34 4.89 10.42 -12.92
C ASP A 34 5.30 11.50 -11.90
N GLY A 35 6.61 11.80 -11.80
CA GLY A 35 7.12 12.89 -10.96
C GLY A 35 7.16 12.60 -9.46
N ARG A 36 7.23 11.32 -9.06
CA ARG A 36 7.18 10.86 -7.67
C ARG A 36 5.93 11.41 -6.97
N PRO A 37 4.74 10.89 -7.29
CA PRO A 37 3.51 11.41 -6.69
C PRO A 37 3.43 11.06 -5.20
N ALA A 38 2.86 11.98 -4.41
CA ALA A 38 2.72 11.81 -2.97
C ALA A 38 1.71 10.69 -2.63
N ALA A 39 2.14 9.72 -1.83
CA ALA A 39 1.32 8.62 -1.38
C ALA A 39 0.74 8.92 0.02
N HIS A 40 -0.55 8.64 0.17
CA HIS A 40 -1.30 8.73 1.44
C HIS A 40 -1.78 7.36 1.93
N HIS A 41 -1.56 6.33 1.12
CA HIS A 41 -1.94 4.95 1.44
C HIS A 41 -0.70 4.07 1.47
N VAL A 42 -0.78 3.00 2.26
CA VAL A 42 0.20 1.92 2.23
C VAL A 42 -0.47 0.62 1.85
N GLN A 43 0.23 -0.20 1.07
CA GLN A 43 -0.16 -1.58 0.84
C GLN A 43 0.70 -2.48 1.73
N LEU A 44 0.03 -3.14 2.67
CA LEU A 44 0.61 -4.09 3.60
C LEU A 44 0.26 -5.52 3.15
N VAL A 45 1.25 -6.39 3.05
CA VAL A 45 1.07 -7.80 2.71
C VAL A 45 1.46 -8.65 3.90
N VAL A 46 0.55 -9.53 4.32
CA VAL A 46 0.77 -10.50 5.40
C VAL A 46 0.41 -11.91 4.94
N VAL A 47 1.00 -12.92 5.58
CA VAL A 47 0.62 -14.34 5.43
C VAL A 47 0.39 -14.91 6.83
N GLY A 48 -0.86 -15.26 7.14
CA GLY A 48 -1.28 -15.46 8.54
C GLY A 48 -0.94 -14.22 9.38
N ASP A 49 -0.16 -14.42 10.44
CA ASP A 49 0.31 -13.35 11.34
C ASP A 49 1.69 -12.79 10.95
N LYS A 50 2.30 -13.28 9.87
CA LYS A 50 3.63 -12.86 9.43
C LYS A 50 3.54 -11.62 8.54
N PHE A 51 4.20 -10.53 8.96
CA PHE A 51 4.47 -9.36 8.11
C PHE A 51 5.44 -9.74 6.99
N ILE A 52 5.08 -9.47 5.73
CA ILE A 52 5.93 -9.75 4.58
C ILE A 52 6.56 -8.46 4.05
N THR A 53 5.73 -7.48 3.70
CA THR A 53 6.21 -6.19 3.15
C THR A 53 5.15 -5.10 3.29
N CYS A 54 5.60 -3.85 3.29
CA CYS A 54 4.75 -2.67 3.27
C CYS A 54 5.40 -1.58 2.43
N TYR A 55 4.64 -0.97 1.53
CA TYR A 55 5.14 0.12 0.68
C TYR A 55 4.06 1.16 0.37
N PRO A 56 4.44 2.44 0.13
CA PRO A 56 3.49 3.48 -0.25
C PRO A 56 2.87 3.20 -1.62
N VAL A 57 1.57 3.44 -1.74
CA VAL A 57 0.81 3.24 -2.98
C VAL A 57 -0.16 4.38 -3.24
N ILE A 58 -0.56 4.52 -4.50
CA ILE A 58 -1.77 5.24 -4.89
C ILE A 58 -2.82 4.15 -5.17
N PRO A 59 -3.92 4.08 -4.39
CA PRO A 59 -4.99 3.13 -4.67
C PRO A 59 -5.58 3.47 -6.04
N ARG A 60 -5.71 2.46 -6.90
CA ARG A 60 -6.42 2.55 -8.18
C ARG A 60 -7.79 1.90 -8.05
#